data_AF-A0A224XSP8-F1
#
_entry.id   AF-A0A224XSP8-F1
#
_cell.length_a   1.000
_cell.length_b   1.000
_cell.length_c   1.000
_cell.angle_alpha   90.00
_cell.angle_beta   90.00
_cell.angle_gamma   90.00
#
_symmetry.space_group_name_H-M   'P 1'
#
loop_
_entity.id
_entity.type
_entity.pdbx_description
1 polymer ?
#
loop_
_entity_poly.entity_id
_entity_poly.type
_entity_poly.pdbx_seq_one_letter_code
_entity_poly.pdbx_strand_id
1 'polypeptide(L)'
;ECKFMLKDIEKQVSIEKERIDADFEHRLALLRKRYVMDLASMRMSAKMSLLNHRHHLVVDIVEEAKLKLYKGRKSDQFRTLIKNLMLSGSLAIMDLNPVIRVSANSQQFMSSLMPELKTEMQKFYKKECNPTIDQEIFPNGNIGSLRIYTSDYNCFTDMSVSNHFDQCVKKFIPTITRKLIYPGVELDVSIYYLKLSVLKVRKSRRAGEQTKY
;
A
#
# COMPACT_ATOMS: atom_id res chain seq x y z
N GLU A 1 33.65 -74.14 31.38
CA GLU A 1 32.29 -73.62 31.14
C GLU A 1 32.10 -72.20 31.66
N CYS A 2 32.33 -71.90 32.95
CA CYS A 2 32.14 -70.54 33.51
C CYS A 2 32.94 -69.41 32.82
N LYS A 3 34.19 -69.66 32.38
CA LYS A 3 34.99 -68.67 31.63
C LYS A 3 34.44 -68.35 30.24
N PHE A 4 33.68 -69.27 29.64
CA PHE A 4 33.06 -69.06 28.32
C PHE A 4 31.80 -68.20 28.47
N MET A 5 30.97 -68.52 29.47
CA MET A 5 29.79 -67.73 29.86
C MET A 5 30.15 -66.28 30.22
N LEU A 6 31.26 -66.07 30.95
CA LEU A 6 31.75 -64.72 31.27
C LEU A 6 32.12 -63.91 30.01
N LYS A 7 32.82 -64.53 29.06
CA LYS A 7 33.17 -63.86 27.78
C LYS A 7 31.94 -63.53 26.94
N ASP A 8 30.93 -64.39 26.93
CA ASP A 8 29.69 -64.13 26.20
C ASP A 8 28.88 -63.00 26.86
N ILE A 9 28.84 -62.94 28.19
CA ILE A 9 28.23 -61.83 28.94
C ILE A 9 28.97 -60.52 28.66
N GLU A 10 30.31 -60.52 28.72
CA GLU A 10 31.13 -59.34 28.39
C GLU A 10 30.87 -58.85 26.96
N LYS A 11 30.75 -59.77 26.00
CA LYS A 11 30.44 -59.46 24.60
C LYS A 11 29.02 -58.88 24.45
N GLN A 12 28.02 -59.44 25.12
CA GLN A 12 26.66 -58.89 25.10
C GLN A 12 26.58 -57.50 25.72
N VAL A 13 27.28 -57.29 26.84
CA VAL A 13 27.37 -55.96 27.48
C VAL A 13 28.06 -54.96 26.55
N SER A 14 29.09 -55.36 25.79
CA SER A 14 29.74 -54.49 24.82
C SER A 14 28.79 -54.08 23.68
N ILE A 15 28.03 -55.03 23.13
CA ILE A 15 27.07 -54.78 22.05
C ILE A 15 25.95 -53.83 22.52
N GLU A 16 25.40 -54.06 23.72
CA GLU A 16 24.35 -53.19 24.26
C GLU A 16 24.89 -51.80 24.62
N LYS A 17 26.14 -51.68 25.07
CA LYS A 17 26.78 -50.36 25.26
C LYS A 17 26.90 -49.60 23.94
N GLU A 18 27.42 -50.23 22.88
CA GLU A 18 27.53 -49.61 21.56
C GLU A 18 26.16 -49.16 21.03
N ARG A 19 25.12 -49.96 21.26
CA ARG A 19 23.75 -49.61 20.90
C ARG A 19 23.24 -48.39 21.67
N ILE A 20 23.45 -48.36 22.99
CA ILE A 20 23.06 -47.23 23.85
C ILE A 20 23.81 -45.96 23.44
N ASP A 21 25.11 -46.07 23.17
CA ASP A 21 25.94 -44.94 22.74
C ASP A 21 25.49 -44.41 21.38
N ALA A 22 25.16 -45.28 20.42
CA ALA A 22 24.63 -44.90 19.11
C ALA A 22 23.27 -44.19 19.23
N ASP A 23 22.36 -44.71 20.05
CA ASP A 23 21.05 -44.10 20.32
C ASP A 23 21.22 -42.74 21.02
N PHE A 24 22.17 -42.62 21.93
CA PHE A 24 22.47 -41.38 22.63
C PHE A 24 23.06 -40.32 21.69
N GLU A 25 24.01 -40.68 20.84
CA GLU A 25 24.57 -39.79 19.81
C GLU A 25 23.51 -39.32 18.81
N HIS A 26 22.62 -40.22 18.38
CA HIS A 26 21.50 -39.84 17.51
C HIS A 26 20.56 -38.83 18.19
N ARG A 27 20.21 -39.05 19.46
CA ARG A 27 19.39 -38.09 20.23
C ARG A 27 20.10 -36.76 20.43
N LEU A 28 21.40 -36.76 20.73
CA LEU A 28 22.22 -35.55 20.83
C LEU A 28 22.25 -34.76 19.52
N ALA A 29 22.41 -35.44 18.39
CA ALA A 29 22.40 -34.81 17.07
C ALA A 29 21.05 -34.12 16.78
N LEU A 30 19.93 -34.79 17.09
CA LEU A 30 18.59 -34.21 16.95
C LEU A 30 18.38 -32.98 17.87
N LEU A 31 18.84 -33.05 19.12
CA LEU A 31 18.77 -31.93 20.06
C LEU A 31 19.58 -30.72 19.57
N ARG A 32 20.80 -30.94 19.07
CA ARG A 32 21.63 -29.88 18.47
C ARG A 32 20.94 -29.25 17.27
N LYS A 33 20.35 -30.07 16.39
CA LYS A 33 19.60 -29.58 15.21
C LYS A 33 18.39 -28.74 15.64
N ARG A 34 17.59 -29.22 16.59
CA ARG A 34 16.44 -28.49 17.13
C ARG A 34 16.88 -27.15 17.73
N TYR A 35 17.95 -27.14 18.55
CA TYR A 35 18.48 -25.92 19.13
C TYR A 35 18.87 -24.87 18.08
N VAL A 36 19.54 -25.29 17.00
CA VAL A 36 19.87 -24.38 15.89
C VAL A 36 18.62 -23.84 15.19
N MET A 37 17.61 -24.67 14.98
CA MET A 37 16.33 -24.24 14.38
C MET A 37 15.58 -23.26 15.29
N ASP A 38 15.55 -23.51 16.59
CA ASP A 38 14.91 -22.64 17.58
C ASP A 38 15.60 -21.27 17.61
N LEU A 39 16.94 -21.25 17.61
CA LEU A 39 17.71 -20.00 17.51
C LEU A 39 17.42 -19.23 16.21
N ALA A 40 17.35 -19.93 15.07
CA ALA A 40 17.02 -19.30 13.80
C ALA A 40 15.60 -18.72 13.79
N SER A 41 14.63 -19.45 14.37
CA SER A 41 13.25 -19.01 14.53
C SER A 41 13.13 -17.78 15.43
N MET A 42 13.82 -17.78 16.57
CA MET A 42 13.85 -16.63 17.49
C MET A 42 14.44 -15.38 16.81
N ARG A 43 15.54 -15.53 16.07
CA ARG A 43 16.15 -14.42 15.31
C ARG A 43 15.20 -13.88 14.24
N MET A 44 14.52 -14.75 13.51
CA MET A 44 13.55 -14.34 12.49
C MET A 44 12.36 -13.61 13.11
N SER A 45 11.82 -14.14 14.21
CA SER A 45 10.72 -13.51 14.96
C SER A 45 11.10 -12.11 15.45
N ALA A 46 12.30 -11.95 16.02
CA ALA A 46 12.81 -10.65 16.43
C ALA A 46 12.96 -9.68 15.24
N LYS A 47 13.49 -10.15 14.09
CA LYS A 47 13.61 -9.35 12.87
C LYS A 47 12.24 -8.91 12.36
N MET A 48 11.26 -9.81 12.30
CA MET A 48 9.90 -9.50 11.85
C MET A 48 9.19 -8.53 12.79
N SER A 49 9.35 -8.69 14.11
CA SER A 49 8.81 -7.77 15.11
C SER A 49 9.34 -6.35 14.89
N LEU A 50 10.66 -6.21 14.68
CA LEU A 50 11.28 -4.92 14.38
C LEU A 50 10.76 -4.30 13.08
N LEU A 51 10.63 -5.09 12.01
CA LEU A 51 10.09 -4.61 10.73
C LEU A 51 8.63 -4.17 10.85
N ASN A 52 7.80 -4.92 11.58
CA ASN A 52 6.41 -4.56 11.83
C ASN A 52 6.30 -3.28 12.64
N HIS A 53 7.10 -3.13 13.70
CA HIS A 53 7.11 -1.90 14.48
C HIS A 53 7.48 -0.68 13.62
N ARG A 54 8.49 -0.80 12.77
CA ARG A 54 8.88 0.24 11.81
C ARG A 54 7.78 0.56 10.80
N HIS A 55 7.09 -0.45 10.31
CA HIS A 55 5.96 -0.27 9.41
C HIS A 55 4.84 0.52 10.10
N HIS A 56 4.49 0.16 11.34
CA HIS A 56 3.48 0.88 12.11
C HIS A 56 3.83 2.36 12.31
N LEU A 57 5.10 2.68 12.65
CA LEU A 57 5.53 4.08 12.76
C LEU A 57 5.30 4.89 11.47
N VAL A 58 5.57 4.30 10.31
CA VAL A 58 5.33 4.96 9.01
C VAL A 58 3.83 5.11 8.76
N VAL A 59 3.03 4.08 9.06
CA VAL A 59 1.58 4.11 8.90
C VAL A 59 0.97 5.21 9.77
N ASP A 60 1.34 5.27 11.06
CA ASP A 60 0.81 6.26 12.00
C ASP A 60 1.05 7.70 11.52
N ILE A 61 2.25 7.98 10.99
CA ILE A 61 2.59 9.30 10.44
C ILE A 61 1.78 9.62 9.19
N VAL A 62 1.60 8.64 8.31
CA VAL A 62 0.79 8.80 7.09
C VAL A 62 -0.67 9.03 7.44
N GLU A 63 -1.21 8.31 8.42
CA GLU A 63 -2.57 8.49 8.92
C GLU A 63 -2.76 9.85 9.58
N GLU A 64 -1.82 10.30 10.41
CA GLU A 64 -1.85 11.64 11.00
C GLU A 64 -1.82 12.75 9.93
N ALA A 65 -0.98 12.60 8.91
CA ALA A 65 -0.92 13.53 7.78
C ALA A 65 -2.24 13.54 7.00
N LYS A 66 -2.88 12.38 6.81
CA LYS A 66 -4.21 12.28 6.17
C LYS A 66 -5.29 12.97 7.00
N LEU A 67 -5.26 12.83 8.32
CA LEU A 67 -6.15 13.54 9.23
C LEU A 67 -5.93 15.06 9.17
N LYS A 68 -4.69 15.54 9.14
CA LYS A 68 -4.36 16.97 8.98
C LYS A 68 -4.89 17.51 7.65
N LEU A 69 -4.74 16.76 6.56
CA LEU A 69 -5.28 17.12 5.25
C LEU A 69 -6.82 17.24 5.29
N TYR A 70 -7.50 16.33 5.99
CA TYR A 70 -8.95 16.42 6.16
C TYR A 70 -9.40 17.59 7.04
N LYS A 71 -8.65 17.93 8.09
CA LYS A 71 -8.95 19.13 8.90
C LYS A 71 -8.77 20.42 8.10
N GLY A 72 -7.82 20.44 7.17
CA GLY A 72 -7.54 21.59 6.28
C GLY A 72 -8.62 21.90 5.23
N ARG A 73 -9.70 21.12 5.13
CA ARG A 73 -10.76 21.26 4.10
C ARG A 73 -11.45 22.62 4.04
N LYS A 74 -11.44 23.39 5.14
CA LYS A 74 -12.09 24.72 5.20
C LYS A 74 -11.16 25.88 4.82
N SER A 75 -9.90 25.60 4.50
CA SER A 75 -8.92 26.62 4.16
C SER A 75 -8.99 27.03 2.69
N ASP A 76 -8.59 28.27 2.37
CA ASP A 76 -8.41 28.71 0.98
C ASP A 76 -7.38 27.86 0.23
N GLN A 77 -6.40 27.30 0.96
CA GLN A 77 -5.42 26.37 0.40
C GLN A 77 -6.08 25.10 -0.16
N PHE A 78 -7.16 24.62 0.47
CA PHE A 78 -7.92 23.47 -0.03
C PHE A 78 -8.63 23.81 -1.35
N ARG A 79 -9.15 25.03 -1.49
CA ARG A 79 -9.74 25.50 -2.75
C ARG A 79 -8.73 25.49 -3.88
N THR A 80 -7.54 26.04 -3.64
CA THR A 80 -6.44 26.03 -4.62
C THR A 80 -6.01 24.60 -4.96
N LEU A 81 -5.91 23.71 -3.96
CA LEU A 81 -5.58 22.30 -4.18
C LEU A 81 -6.59 21.61 -5.10
N ILE A 82 -7.88 21.75 -4.81
CA ILE A 82 -8.94 21.12 -5.60
C ILE A 82 -8.95 21.66 -7.04
N LYS A 83 -8.80 22.98 -7.21
CA LYS A 83 -8.67 23.60 -8.53
C LYS A 83 -7.51 23.00 -9.33
N ASN A 84 -6.33 22.88 -8.73
CA ASN A 84 -5.17 22.28 -9.37
C ASN A 84 -5.37 20.80 -9.71
N LEU A 85 -6.08 20.04 -8.86
CA LEU A 85 -6.43 18.65 -9.12
C LEU A 85 -7.42 18.53 -10.29
N MET A 86 -8.43 19.41 -10.36
CA MET A 86 -9.36 19.47 -11.48
C MET A 86 -8.63 19.77 -12.78
N LEU A 87 -7.78 20.80 -12.79
CA LEU A 87 -6.99 21.16 -13.97
C LEU A 87 -6.07 20.00 -14.39
N SER A 88 -5.30 19.45 -13.46
CA SER A 88 -4.37 18.34 -13.74
C SER A 88 -5.09 17.12 -14.31
N GLY A 89 -6.26 16.78 -13.77
CA GLY A 89 -7.03 15.64 -14.28
C GLY A 89 -7.64 15.90 -15.65
N SER A 90 -8.18 17.10 -15.89
CA SER A 90 -8.70 17.49 -17.19
C SER A 90 -7.62 17.54 -18.27
N LEU A 91 -6.40 17.98 -17.92
CA LEU A 91 -5.25 17.94 -18.81
C LEU A 91 -4.77 16.50 -19.07
N ALA A 92 -4.78 15.64 -18.06
CA ALA A 92 -4.36 14.24 -18.20
C ALA A 92 -5.28 13.42 -19.11
N ILE A 93 -6.56 13.78 -19.18
CA ILE A 93 -7.55 13.09 -20.04
C ILE A 93 -7.46 13.56 -21.50
N MET A 94 -6.89 14.74 -21.75
CA MET A 94 -6.75 15.30 -23.11
C MET A 94 -8.07 15.45 -23.87
N ASP A 95 -9.18 15.66 -23.15
CA ASP A 95 -10.51 15.93 -23.73
C ASP A 95 -10.87 17.41 -23.57
N LEU A 96 -11.49 18.00 -24.60
CA LEU A 96 -11.96 19.39 -24.60
C LEU A 96 -13.24 19.55 -23.78
N ASN A 97 -14.04 18.48 -23.65
CA ASN A 97 -15.33 18.48 -22.96
C ASN A 97 -15.38 17.43 -21.85
N PRO A 98 -14.48 17.50 -20.86
CA PRO A 98 -14.45 16.50 -19.80
C PRO A 98 -15.67 16.63 -18.88
N VAL A 99 -16.17 15.48 -18.41
CA VAL A 99 -17.30 15.40 -17.49
C VAL A 99 -16.77 15.14 -16.07
N ILE A 100 -17.09 16.02 -15.14
CA ILE A 100 -16.57 16.00 -13.77
C ILE A 100 -17.64 15.45 -12.83
N ARG A 101 -17.38 14.28 -12.25
CA ARG A 101 -18.25 13.64 -11.25
C ARG A 101 -17.74 13.96 -9.84
N VAL A 102 -18.66 14.37 -8.98
CA VAL A 102 -18.36 14.83 -7.61
C VAL A 102 -19.37 14.27 -6.60
N SER A 103 -19.09 14.42 -5.30
CA SER A 103 -20.06 14.12 -4.25
C SER A 103 -21.10 15.23 -4.11
N ALA A 104 -22.31 14.90 -3.60
CA ALA A 104 -23.41 15.86 -3.42
C ALA A 104 -22.94 17.07 -2.61
N ASN A 105 -22.26 16.79 -1.50
CA ASN A 105 -21.75 17.79 -0.57
C ASN A 105 -20.69 18.72 -1.19
N SER A 106 -20.07 18.32 -2.30
CA SER A 106 -19.05 19.11 -2.99
C SER A 106 -19.59 19.81 -4.23
N GLN A 107 -20.82 19.53 -4.68
CA GLN A 107 -21.31 19.99 -5.98
C GLN A 107 -21.31 21.52 -6.07
N GLN A 108 -21.89 22.22 -5.09
CA GLN A 108 -21.93 23.69 -5.08
C GLN A 108 -20.53 24.31 -5.07
N PHE A 109 -19.63 23.75 -4.25
CA PHE A 109 -18.24 24.20 -4.18
C PHE A 109 -17.51 24.01 -5.51
N MET A 110 -17.68 22.86 -6.16
CA MET A 110 -17.03 22.54 -7.42
C MET A 110 -17.59 23.37 -8.58
N SER A 111 -18.91 23.61 -8.60
CA SER A 111 -19.56 24.51 -9.56
C SER A 111 -18.97 25.92 -9.51
N SER A 112 -18.61 26.41 -8.32
CA SER A 112 -17.98 27.73 -8.17
C SER A 112 -16.58 27.83 -8.80
N LEU A 113 -15.89 26.70 -8.98
CA LEU A 113 -14.54 26.62 -9.57
C LEU A 113 -14.55 26.40 -11.09
N MET A 114 -15.70 26.04 -11.67
CA MET A 114 -15.81 25.74 -13.09
C MET A 114 -15.42 26.89 -14.02
N PRO A 115 -15.77 28.16 -13.75
CA PRO A 115 -15.37 29.28 -14.61
C PRO A 115 -13.85 29.43 -14.66
N GLU A 116 -13.18 29.34 -13.51
CA GLU A 116 -11.73 29.41 -13.42
C GLU A 116 -11.08 28.24 -14.17
N LEU A 117 -11.57 27.01 -13.97
CA LEU A 117 -11.10 25.82 -14.69
C LEU A 117 -11.24 25.99 -16.21
N LYS A 118 -12.39 26.46 -16.70
CA LYS A 118 -12.63 26.69 -18.13
C LYS A 118 -11.60 27.66 -18.71
N THR A 119 -11.35 28.78 -18.02
CA THR A 119 -10.36 29.77 -18.47
C THR A 119 -8.95 29.21 -18.50
N GLU A 120 -8.56 28.40 -17.53
CA GLU A 120 -7.22 27.79 -17.49
C GLU A 120 -7.07 26.70 -18.55
N MET A 121 -8.06 25.83 -18.72
CA MET A 121 -8.05 24.83 -19.79
C MET A 121 -7.94 25.45 -21.18
N GLN A 122 -8.71 26.52 -21.46
CA GLN A 122 -8.65 27.23 -22.73
C GLN A 122 -7.26 27.83 -22.99
N LYS A 123 -6.56 28.31 -21.96
CA LYS A 123 -5.17 28.79 -22.08
C LYS A 123 -4.21 27.67 -22.49
N PHE A 124 -4.36 26.46 -21.94
CA PHE A 124 -3.50 25.32 -22.27
C PHE A 124 -3.81 24.73 -23.65
N TYR A 125 -5.08 24.49 -23.97
CA TYR A 125 -5.46 23.85 -25.24
C TYR A 125 -5.53 24.81 -26.42
N LYS A 126 -5.61 26.12 -26.19
CA LYS A 126 -5.85 27.16 -27.22
C LYS A 126 -7.09 26.87 -28.07
N LYS A 127 -8.07 26.16 -27.49
CA LYS A 127 -9.33 25.75 -28.09
C LYS A 127 -10.45 25.99 -27.09
N GLU A 128 -11.68 26.05 -27.59
CA GLU A 128 -12.84 26.11 -26.71
C GLU A 128 -12.97 24.78 -25.95
N CYS A 129 -12.99 24.88 -24.62
CA CYS A 129 -13.23 23.75 -23.73
C CYS A 129 -14.55 23.97 -22.98
N ASN A 130 -15.38 22.94 -22.90
CA ASN A 130 -16.64 22.98 -22.16
C ASN A 130 -16.66 21.87 -21.09
N PRO A 131 -15.92 22.04 -19.99
CA PRO A 131 -16.00 21.10 -18.88
C PRO A 131 -17.40 21.19 -18.25
N THR A 132 -18.01 20.05 -17.95
CA THR A 132 -19.34 19.96 -17.34
C THR A 132 -19.29 19.19 -16.02
N ILE A 133 -20.25 19.44 -15.12
CA ILE A 133 -20.41 18.63 -13.92
C ILE A 133 -21.51 17.61 -14.19
N ASP A 134 -21.20 16.35 -13.89
CA ASP A 134 -22.13 15.24 -14.03
C ASP A 134 -23.31 15.39 -13.06
N GLN A 135 -24.50 14.96 -13.49
CA GLN A 135 -25.69 14.90 -12.64
C GLN A 135 -25.66 13.67 -11.73
N GLU A 136 -24.96 12.60 -12.13
CA GLU A 136 -24.76 11.44 -11.27
C GLU A 136 -23.81 11.76 -10.11
N ILE A 137 -24.23 11.45 -8.89
CA ILE A 137 -23.49 11.76 -7.68
C ILE A 137 -22.82 10.50 -7.13
N PHE A 138 -21.63 10.64 -6.55
CA PHE A 138 -21.05 9.57 -5.73
C PHE A 138 -21.86 9.33 -4.46
N PRO A 139 -22.51 8.15 -4.30
CA PRO A 139 -23.41 7.90 -3.16
C PRO A 139 -22.70 7.98 -1.81
N ASN A 140 -21.40 7.62 -1.76
CA ASN A 140 -20.57 7.62 -0.55
C ASN A 140 -19.33 8.51 -0.68
N GLY A 141 -19.38 9.56 -1.51
CA GLY A 141 -18.23 10.42 -1.77
C GLY A 141 -17.97 11.42 -0.64
N ASN A 142 -16.74 11.46 -0.13
CA ASN A 142 -16.31 12.50 0.80
C ASN A 142 -16.09 13.84 0.08
N ILE A 143 -15.94 14.93 0.85
CA ILE A 143 -15.44 16.19 0.31
C ILE A 143 -14.02 15.97 -0.21
N GLY A 144 -13.82 16.25 -1.50
CA GLY A 144 -12.59 15.95 -2.23
C GLY A 144 -12.61 14.64 -3.02
N SER A 145 -13.74 13.93 -3.11
CA SER A 145 -13.95 12.87 -4.11
C SER A 145 -14.22 13.48 -5.47
N LEU A 146 -13.27 13.30 -6.40
CA LEU A 146 -13.29 13.89 -7.74
C LEU A 146 -12.91 12.81 -8.74
N ARG A 147 -13.78 12.56 -9.73
CA ARG A 147 -13.42 11.79 -10.92
C ARG A 147 -13.74 12.60 -12.15
N ILE A 148 -12.84 12.53 -13.11
CA ILE A 148 -12.99 13.23 -14.38
C ILE A 148 -13.10 12.16 -15.45
N TYR A 149 -14.11 12.25 -16.28
CA TYR A 149 -14.41 11.34 -17.38
C TYR A 149 -14.17 12.05 -18.70
N THR A 150 -13.90 11.27 -19.74
CA THR A 150 -14.06 11.72 -21.11
C THR A 150 -15.54 11.96 -21.42
N SER A 151 -15.81 12.78 -22.43
CA SER A 151 -17.14 13.09 -22.96
C SER A 151 -17.94 11.84 -23.36
N ASP A 152 -17.25 10.80 -23.82
CA ASP A 152 -17.83 9.49 -24.17
C ASP A 152 -17.95 8.53 -22.98
N TYR A 153 -17.57 8.95 -21.77
CA TYR A 153 -17.51 8.14 -20.56
C TYR A 153 -16.74 6.82 -20.74
N ASN A 154 -15.79 6.71 -21.66
CA ASN A 154 -14.99 5.49 -21.85
C ASN A 154 -13.74 5.46 -20.96
N CYS A 155 -13.19 6.62 -20.63
CA CYS A 155 -12.00 6.75 -19.81
C CYS A 155 -12.29 7.64 -18.61
N PHE A 156 -11.62 7.38 -17.49
CA PHE A 156 -11.69 8.27 -16.35
C PHE A 156 -10.38 8.32 -15.58
N THR A 157 -10.20 9.42 -14.86
CA THR A 157 -9.10 9.62 -13.94
C THR A 157 -9.65 9.97 -12.56
N ASP A 158 -9.25 9.21 -11.55
CA ASP A 158 -9.60 9.48 -10.16
C ASP A 158 -8.62 10.50 -9.57
N MET A 159 -9.10 11.73 -9.41
CA MET A 159 -8.37 12.86 -8.87
C MET A 159 -8.85 13.21 -7.46
N SER A 160 -9.38 12.22 -6.74
CA SER A 160 -9.73 12.43 -5.34
C SER A 160 -8.50 12.79 -4.52
N VAL A 161 -8.69 13.68 -3.54
CA VAL A 161 -7.62 14.12 -2.63
C VAL A 161 -6.96 12.93 -1.95
N SER A 162 -7.75 11.93 -1.55
CA SER A 162 -7.25 10.68 -0.96
C SER A 162 -6.37 9.89 -1.91
N ASN A 163 -6.79 9.70 -3.17
CA ASN A 163 -6.00 8.97 -4.16
C ASN A 163 -4.70 9.72 -4.50
N HIS A 164 -4.76 11.04 -4.64
CA HIS A 164 -3.57 11.86 -4.89
C HIS A 164 -2.60 11.84 -3.70
N PHE A 165 -3.12 11.91 -2.47
CA PHE A 165 -2.32 11.75 -1.26
C PHE A 165 -1.63 10.39 -1.22
N ASP A 166 -2.36 9.29 -1.46
CA ASP A 166 -1.79 7.95 -1.47
C ASP A 166 -0.70 7.80 -2.55
N GLN A 167 -0.85 8.45 -3.71
CA GLN A 167 0.19 8.50 -4.75
C GLN A 167 1.43 9.28 -4.31
N CYS A 168 1.25 10.42 -3.64
CA CYS A 168 2.36 11.19 -3.07
C CYS A 168 3.09 10.36 -2.01
N VAL A 169 2.36 9.75 -1.08
CA VAL A 169 2.94 8.88 -0.04
C VAL A 169 3.81 7.81 -0.67
N LYS A 170 3.37 7.11 -1.72
CA LYS A 170 4.20 6.11 -2.41
C LYS A 170 5.55 6.65 -2.88
N LYS A 171 5.56 7.86 -3.45
CA LYS A 171 6.79 8.50 -3.93
C LYS A 171 7.71 8.91 -2.78
N PHE A 172 7.12 9.33 -1.66
CA PHE A 172 7.87 9.82 -0.50
C PHE A 172 8.19 8.76 0.54
N ILE A 173 7.59 7.55 0.49
CA ILE A 173 7.87 6.45 1.44
C ILE A 173 9.37 6.24 1.62
N PRO A 174 10.19 6.09 0.57
CA PRO A 174 11.64 5.89 0.75
C PRO A 174 12.30 7.01 1.56
N THR A 175 11.90 8.25 1.32
CA THR A 175 12.42 9.43 2.03
C THR A 175 11.91 9.48 3.47
N ILE A 176 10.64 9.18 3.71
CA ILE A 176 10.02 9.09 5.04
C ILE A 176 10.72 8.02 5.86
N THR A 177 10.87 6.83 5.29
CA THR A 177 11.54 5.68 5.91
C THR A 177 13.00 6.01 6.25
N ARG A 178 13.77 6.65 5.36
CA ARG A 178 15.16 7.06 5.65
C ARG A 178 15.28 8.11 6.76
N LYS A 179 14.28 8.98 6.92
CA LYS A 179 14.29 10.00 7.99
C LYS A 179 13.89 9.42 9.35
N LEU A 180 13.00 8.43 9.35
CA LEU A 180 12.50 7.79 10.58
C LEU A 180 13.37 6.64 11.06
N ILE A 181 14.06 5.98 10.13
CA ILE A 181 14.86 4.78 10.42
C ILE A 181 16.31 5.10 10.05
N TYR A 182 17.21 4.83 10.99
CA TYR A 182 18.63 5.11 10.83
C TYR A 182 19.19 4.47 9.55
N PRO A 183 19.94 5.23 8.72
CA PRO A 183 20.38 4.80 7.38
C PRO A 183 21.35 3.62 7.36
N GLY A 184 21.94 3.26 8.50
CA GLY A 184 22.81 2.08 8.65
C GLY A 184 22.08 0.74 8.76
N VAL A 185 20.75 0.71 8.64
CA VAL A 185 19.98 -0.54 8.64
C VAL A 185 19.40 -0.78 7.25
N GLU A 186 19.91 -1.79 6.56
CA GLU A 186 19.35 -2.25 5.28
C GLU A 186 17.90 -2.69 5.48
N LEU A 187 16.97 -1.92 4.92
CA LEU A 187 15.59 -2.32 4.76
C LEU A 187 15.46 -3.04 3.42
N ASP A 188 15.04 -4.29 3.46
CA ASP A 188 14.67 -5.02 2.26
C ASP A 188 13.35 -4.43 1.73
N VAL A 189 13.46 -3.36 0.93
CA VAL A 189 12.33 -2.55 0.44
C VAL A 189 11.44 -3.33 -0.53
N SER A 190 11.88 -4.51 -0.97
CA SER A 190 11.18 -5.41 -1.88
C SER A 190 9.80 -5.86 -1.34
N ILE A 191 9.61 -5.93 -0.02
CA ILE A 191 8.32 -6.26 0.62
C ILE A 191 7.32 -5.08 0.57
N TYR A 192 7.80 -3.83 0.49
CA TYR A 192 6.96 -2.63 0.59
C TYR A 192 6.17 -2.32 -0.70
N TYR A 193 6.58 -2.83 -1.85
CA TYR A 193 5.99 -2.48 -3.14
C TYR A 193 4.82 -3.38 -3.58
N LEU A 194 4.53 -4.47 -2.86
CA LEU A 194 3.60 -5.50 -3.32
C LEU A 194 2.10 -5.13 -3.25
N LYS A 195 1.71 -4.00 -2.63
CA LYS A 195 0.29 -3.71 -2.40
C LYS A 195 -0.23 -2.35 -2.83
N LEU A 196 0.53 -1.58 -3.61
CA LEU A 196 0.14 -0.21 -3.91
C LEU A 196 0.09 0.07 -5.42
N SER A 197 -0.96 -0.48 -6.02
CA SER A 197 -1.51 -0.26 -7.36
C SER A 197 -0.99 0.97 -8.13
N VAL A 198 -0.49 0.69 -9.33
CA VAL A 198 -0.25 1.57 -10.47
C VAL A 198 -1.41 2.57 -10.67
N LEU A 199 -1.10 3.78 -11.15
CA LEU A 199 -2.06 4.70 -11.77
C LEU A 199 -2.83 3.95 -12.87
N LYS A 200 -3.96 3.34 -12.51
CA LYS A 200 -4.82 2.65 -13.47
C LYS A 200 -5.72 3.69 -14.09
N VAL A 201 -5.38 4.14 -15.30
CA VAL A 201 -6.40 4.59 -16.25
C VAL A 201 -7.27 3.36 -16.51
N ARG A 202 -8.52 3.41 -16.07
CA ARG A 202 -9.46 2.30 -16.22
C ARG A 202 -10.42 2.66 -17.34
N LYS A 203 -10.73 1.68 -18.19
CA LYS A 203 -11.95 1.77 -18.99
C LYS A 203 -13.12 1.89 -18.03
N SER A 204 -13.91 2.93 -18.23
CA SER A 204 -15.22 3.08 -17.61
C SER A 204 -16.14 1.99 -18.15
N ARG A 205 -17.00 1.46 -17.28
CA ARG A 205 -17.92 0.38 -17.60
C ARG A 205 -19.20 0.95 -18.17
N ARG A 206 -19.87 0.19 -19.05
CA ARG A 206 -21.18 0.56 -19.59
C ARG A 206 -22.24 0.50 -18.48
N ALA A 207 -23.29 1.31 -18.60
CA ALA A 207 -24.43 1.28 -17.70
C ALA A 207 -25.01 -0.16 -17.63
N GLY A 208 -25.12 -0.72 -16.42
CA GLY A 208 -25.70 -2.05 -16.18
C GLY A 208 -24.73 -3.14 -15.67
N GLU A 209 -23.42 -2.92 -15.66
CA GLU A 209 -22.47 -3.92 -15.14
C GLU A 209 -22.37 -3.87 -13.59
N GLN A 210 -22.78 -4.94 -12.91
CA GLN A 210 -22.64 -5.06 -11.45
C GLN A 210 -21.17 -5.14 -10.99
N THR A 211 -20.85 -4.45 -9.89
CA THR A 211 -19.59 -4.57 -9.15
C THR A 211 -19.48 -5.96 -8.51
N LYS A 212 -18.59 -6.81 -9.03
CA LYS A 212 -18.04 -7.91 -8.23
C LYS A 212 -16.90 -7.35 -7.39
N TYR A 213 -17.07 -7.42 -6.07
CA TYR A 213 -16.03 -7.15 -5.08
C TYR A 213 -14.97 -8.25 -5.12
#